data_AF-A0A6V2BPT8-F1
#
_entry.id   AF-A0A6V2BPT8-F1
#
_cell.length_a   1.000
_cell.length_b   1.000
_cell.length_c   1.000
_cell.angle_alpha   90.00
_cell.angle_beta   90.00
_cell.angle_gamma   90.00
#
_symmetry.space_group_name_H-M   'P 1'
#
loop_
_entity.id
_entity.type
_entity.pdbx_description
1 polymer ?
#
loop_
_entity_poly.entity_id
_entity_poly.type
_entity_poly.pdbx_seq_one_letter_code
_entity_poly.pdbx_strand_id
1 'polypeptide(L)'
;MSSEVKPPAVTPVSDDDDSSHGGSTVDGAAAMEVDAEKSTENGESSTASPAAAAAAAAAAKAVPDDAEAEALRLKDLGNTALSEGHPLVAIQFYSTSLEYSPNNAIVLSNRAMAYIKVENYGLAILDATAAIKADPSYPKGFYRRGTAQFALGKAKAARKDFRSVCKLRPKDKDARAKLKACEKSVTEAAFAAAIMSEAGAPLSETFDVSALVVDAGYDGPHPGGGSEALSDASAEEELFGPGKLPRDFVMAAIEQFRNQKLIHKRYVARLLISAKHYFESLSSLMEISIPTEGPNSSDPSIKPRITVCGDTHGQYYDVLNIFEMNGYPSKNNPYLFNGDFVDRGSFSVETILTYLLFKMSDPECIYLTRGNHETKNMTNIYGFEGEVKAKYDDKIFSLFLEMFGYLPLAATIGDSVFVTHGGLPTEPGVTLDDVRKIKRGCEPPESGLMSDLLWSDPQPFPGKSPSKRGVGYSFGPDIAEAFLKHNNLSLLVRSHEVKDEGYVVEHGGKTITVFSAPNYCDSMGNKGAFIHFEEDLKPKFTQYDCVPHPNIRPMAYAAGMGGLFS
;
A
#
# COMPACT_ATOMS: atom_id res chain seq x y z
N MET A 1 -62.50 -19.31 4.89
CA MET A 1 -63.50 -19.57 5.94
C MET A 1 -62.71 -19.92 7.19
N SER A 2 -62.09 -18.95 7.86
CA SER A 2 -62.70 -17.99 8.80
C SER A 2 -63.14 -18.67 10.11
N SER A 3 -62.34 -18.52 11.16
CA SER A 3 -62.81 -18.04 12.46
C SER A 3 -61.62 -17.82 13.39
N GLU A 4 -61.34 -16.55 13.66
CA GLU A 4 -60.49 -16.03 14.73
C GLU A 4 -61.03 -16.43 16.11
N VAL A 5 -60.13 -16.60 17.07
CA VAL A 5 -60.45 -16.53 18.50
C VAL A 5 -59.46 -15.59 19.17
N LYS A 6 -60.00 -14.54 19.77
CA LYS A 6 -59.36 -13.44 20.50
C LYS A 6 -59.49 -13.71 22.02
N PRO A 7 -58.52 -13.36 22.88
CA PRO A 7 -58.77 -13.16 24.30
C PRO A 7 -58.75 -11.65 24.69
N PRO A 8 -59.31 -11.30 25.87
CA PRO A 8 -59.84 -9.97 26.16
C PRO A 8 -58.83 -9.01 26.79
N ALA A 9 -59.21 -7.73 26.81
CA ALA A 9 -58.47 -6.60 27.35
C ALA A 9 -59.04 -6.13 28.71
N VAL A 10 -58.34 -5.11 29.26
CA VAL A 10 -58.78 -4.03 30.19
C VAL A 10 -58.32 -4.22 31.65
N THR A 11 -57.69 -3.30 32.42
CA THR A 11 -56.94 -2.00 32.30
C THR A 11 -56.51 -1.60 33.77
N PRO A 12 -56.20 -0.33 34.18
CA PRO A 12 -54.87 0.34 34.20
C PRO A 12 -54.52 1.00 35.57
N VAL A 13 -53.29 1.52 35.76
CA VAL A 13 -52.93 2.56 36.77
C VAL A 13 -51.69 3.29 36.22
N SER A 14 -51.87 4.40 35.49
CA SER A 14 -51.71 5.82 35.90
C SER A 14 -50.29 6.22 36.32
N ASP A 15 -49.60 6.95 35.44
CA ASP A 15 -48.54 7.90 35.82
C ASP A 15 -48.89 9.24 35.16
N ASP A 16 -49.11 10.24 36.02
CA ASP A 16 -49.41 11.62 35.68
C ASP A 16 -48.13 12.45 35.53
N ASP A 17 -48.30 13.46 34.68
CA ASP A 17 -47.37 14.45 34.16
C ASP A 17 -46.78 15.46 35.18
N ASP A 18 -45.51 15.80 34.90
CA ASP A 18 -44.98 17.14 34.60
C ASP A 18 -44.70 18.24 35.66
N SER A 19 -43.51 18.82 35.46
CA SER A 19 -42.96 20.17 35.67
C SER A 19 -43.10 20.95 37.00
N SER A 20 -41.96 21.42 37.54
CA SER A 20 -41.42 22.77 37.25
C SER A 20 -40.41 23.33 38.29
N HIS A 21 -39.28 23.83 37.76
CA HIS A 21 -38.56 25.09 38.04
C HIS A 21 -37.94 25.48 39.41
N GLY A 22 -36.67 25.93 39.30
CA GLY A 22 -35.90 26.76 40.24
C GLY A 22 -34.48 26.19 40.41
N GLY A 23 -33.36 26.81 40.03
CA GLY A 23 -32.98 28.22 40.00
C GLY A 23 -31.80 28.43 40.98
N SER A 24 -30.71 29.06 40.51
CA SER A 24 -29.57 29.62 41.26
C SER A 24 -28.26 28.82 41.36
N THR A 25 -27.27 29.32 40.61
CA THR A 25 -25.84 29.57 40.93
C THR A 25 -25.38 29.39 42.38
N VAL A 26 -24.13 28.92 42.63
CA VAL A 26 -22.92 29.69 43.05
C VAL A 26 -21.66 28.79 43.01
N ASP A 27 -20.54 29.42 42.69
CA ASP A 27 -19.10 29.08 42.69
C ASP A 27 -18.54 28.00 43.65
N GLY A 28 -17.38 27.46 43.27
CA GLY A 28 -16.47 26.77 44.20
C GLY A 28 -15.31 26.04 43.52
N ALA A 29 -14.33 26.78 43.02
CA ALA A 29 -13.04 26.24 42.60
C ALA A 29 -12.27 25.63 43.79
N ALA A 30 -11.64 24.47 43.58
CA ALA A 30 -10.59 23.97 44.45
C ALA A 30 -9.45 23.42 43.59
N ALA A 31 -8.35 24.16 43.59
CA ALA A 31 -7.06 23.77 43.06
C ALA A 31 -6.40 22.75 44.00
N MET A 32 -5.74 21.75 43.43
CA MET A 32 -4.67 20.99 44.10
C MET A 32 -3.38 21.22 43.32
N GLU A 33 -2.49 22.01 43.91
CA GLU A 33 -1.06 22.00 43.63
C GLU A 33 -0.48 20.67 44.10
N VAL A 34 0.35 20.04 43.27
CA VAL A 34 1.37 19.09 43.72
C VAL A 34 2.64 19.33 42.92
N ASP A 35 3.73 19.35 43.66
CA ASP A 35 5.08 19.84 43.37
C ASP A 35 5.75 19.33 42.09
N ALA A 36 6.51 20.24 41.48
CA ALA A 36 7.48 19.96 40.44
C ALA A 36 8.85 19.64 41.07
N GLU A 37 9.30 18.39 40.96
CA GLU A 37 10.71 18.04 41.07
C GLU A 37 11.32 17.73 39.70
N LYS A 38 12.47 18.36 39.44
CA LYS A 38 13.30 18.23 38.25
C LYS A 38 13.94 16.84 38.17
N SER A 39 13.80 16.19 37.02
CA SER A 39 14.81 15.26 36.50
C SER A 39 15.05 15.57 35.02
N THR A 40 16.27 16.00 34.73
CA THR A 40 16.88 16.19 33.42
C THR A 40 17.13 14.85 32.73
N GLU A 41 16.71 14.69 31.47
CA GLU A 41 17.49 13.98 30.44
C GLU A 41 16.90 14.16 29.05
N ASN A 42 17.80 14.18 28.06
CA ASN A 42 17.61 14.64 26.70
C ASN A 42 16.73 13.72 25.85
N GLY A 43 15.82 14.33 25.08
CA GLY A 43 15.05 13.67 24.03
C GLY A 43 14.32 14.71 23.20
N GLU A 44 14.99 15.28 22.20
CA GLU A 44 14.36 16.18 21.23
C GLU A 44 13.37 15.40 20.37
N SER A 45 12.11 15.42 20.81
CA SER A 45 10.93 15.09 20.02
C SER A 45 10.75 16.17 18.95
N SER A 46 11.00 15.82 17.70
CA SER A 46 10.74 16.66 16.53
C SER A 46 9.25 16.62 16.17
N THR A 47 8.42 17.24 17.00
CA THR A 47 7.13 17.76 16.52
C THR A 47 7.37 19.17 15.99
N ALA A 48 6.81 19.50 14.82
CA ALA A 48 6.65 20.90 14.47
C ALA A 48 5.77 21.52 15.55
N SER A 49 6.34 22.45 16.33
CA SER A 49 5.59 23.19 17.34
C SER A 49 4.34 23.80 16.70
N PRO A 50 3.19 23.88 17.41
CA PRO A 50 2.04 24.66 16.98
C PRO A 50 2.42 26.09 16.56
N ALA A 51 3.54 26.61 17.08
CA ALA A 51 4.13 27.88 16.68
C ALA A 51 4.67 27.90 15.23
N ALA A 52 5.15 26.79 14.68
CA ALA A 52 5.64 26.69 13.30
C ALA A 52 4.49 26.66 12.29
N ALA A 53 3.42 25.91 12.58
CA ALA A 53 2.18 25.92 11.80
C ALA A 53 1.45 27.27 11.89
N ALA A 54 1.44 27.90 13.09
CA ALA A 54 0.89 29.23 13.28
C ALA A 54 1.75 30.33 12.61
N ALA A 55 3.08 30.19 12.58
CA ALA A 55 3.97 31.10 11.87
C ALA A 55 3.77 31.00 10.35
N ALA A 56 3.52 29.80 9.81
CA ALA A 56 3.17 29.61 8.40
C ALA A 56 1.82 30.27 8.04
N ALA A 57 0.83 30.19 8.93
CA ALA A 57 -0.47 30.84 8.73
C ALA A 57 -0.43 32.36 8.95
N ALA A 58 0.40 32.86 9.87
CA ALA A 58 0.57 34.29 10.14
C ALA A 58 1.41 35.03 9.08
N ALA A 59 2.35 34.34 8.43
CA ALA A 59 3.13 34.88 7.32
C ALA A 59 2.28 35.18 6.06
N ALA A 60 1.05 34.66 5.97
CA ALA A 60 0.13 34.89 4.86
C ALA A 60 -0.65 36.24 4.94
N LYS A 61 -0.39 37.09 5.95
CA LYS A 61 -1.09 38.38 6.13
C LYS A 61 -0.13 39.56 6.36
N ALA A 62 0.70 39.84 5.37
CA ALA A 62 1.22 41.19 5.06
C ALA A 62 1.84 41.11 3.67
N VAL A 63 1.35 41.89 2.70
CA VAL A 63 2.00 41.99 1.38
C VAL A 63 3.22 42.89 1.54
N PRO A 64 4.46 42.36 1.46
CA PRO A 64 5.65 43.20 1.52
C PRO A 64 5.92 43.83 0.15
N ASP A 65 6.61 44.97 0.17
CA ASP A 65 6.93 45.85 -0.96
C ASP A 65 7.81 45.23 -2.09
N ASP A 66 8.05 43.92 -2.07
CA ASP A 66 8.73 43.21 -3.17
C ASP A 66 8.26 41.74 -3.28
N ALA A 67 7.25 41.52 -4.12
CA ALA A 67 6.70 40.20 -4.43
C ALA A 67 7.75 39.23 -5.01
N GLU A 68 8.81 39.73 -5.66
CA GLU A 68 9.87 38.91 -6.23
C GLU A 68 10.81 38.38 -5.13
N ALA A 69 11.15 39.23 -4.15
CA ALA A 69 11.92 38.82 -2.98
C ALA A 69 11.20 37.76 -2.14
N GLU A 70 9.88 37.89 -1.95
CA GLU A 70 9.10 36.90 -1.21
C GLU A 70 8.97 35.58 -1.98
N ALA A 71 8.75 35.63 -3.30
CA ALA A 71 8.75 34.43 -4.14
C ALA A 71 10.08 33.68 -4.05
N LEU A 72 11.20 34.41 -4.02
CA LEU A 72 12.54 33.85 -3.89
C LEU A 72 12.76 33.20 -2.52
N ARG A 73 12.36 33.89 -1.43
CA ARG A 73 12.43 33.37 -0.06
C ARG A 73 11.67 32.06 0.09
N LEU A 74 10.43 32.00 -0.41
CA LEU A 74 9.60 30.79 -0.38
C LEU A 74 10.22 29.65 -1.18
N LYS A 75 10.77 29.94 -2.37
CA LYS A 75 11.51 28.92 -3.14
C LYS A 75 12.72 28.38 -2.37
N ASP A 76 13.47 29.23 -1.66
CA ASP A 76 14.62 28.79 -0.88
C ASP A 76 14.21 27.96 0.35
N LEU A 77 13.12 28.32 1.04
CA LEU A 77 12.53 27.47 2.09
C LEU A 77 12.10 26.10 1.55
N GLY A 78 11.49 26.07 0.37
CA GLY A 78 11.15 24.82 -0.30
C GLY A 78 12.38 23.97 -0.64
N ASN A 79 13.49 24.61 -1.04
CA ASN A 79 14.76 23.90 -1.30
C ASN A 79 15.34 23.29 -0.02
N THR A 80 15.34 24.05 1.09
CA THR A 80 15.80 23.57 2.39
C THR A 80 14.97 22.39 2.87
N ALA A 81 13.64 22.54 2.90
CA ALA A 81 12.74 21.46 3.30
C ALA A 81 12.94 20.18 2.47
N LEU A 82 13.13 20.32 1.16
CA LEU A 82 13.37 19.17 0.28
C LEU A 82 14.73 18.50 0.57
N SER A 83 15.77 19.28 0.89
CA SER A 83 17.09 18.76 1.25
C SER A 83 17.14 18.08 2.62
N GLU A 84 16.25 18.49 3.53
CA GLU A 84 16.07 17.90 4.87
C GLU A 84 15.14 16.68 4.86
N GLY A 85 14.63 16.27 3.69
CA GLY A 85 13.75 15.09 3.58
C GLY A 85 12.27 15.37 3.87
N HIS A 86 11.83 16.64 3.79
CA HIS A 86 10.44 17.05 4.01
C HIS A 86 9.75 17.49 2.69
N PRO A 87 9.46 16.55 1.76
CA PRO A 87 8.95 16.89 0.43
C PRO A 87 7.53 17.49 0.46
N LEU A 88 6.66 17.09 1.40
CA LEU A 88 5.31 17.65 1.54
C LEU A 88 5.36 19.14 1.95
N VAL A 89 6.23 19.48 2.89
CA VAL A 89 6.49 20.87 3.30
C VAL A 89 7.09 21.66 2.14
N ALA A 90 8.02 21.07 1.40
CA ALA A 90 8.59 21.70 0.20
C ALA A 90 7.51 22.03 -0.85
N ILE A 91 6.55 21.12 -1.10
CA ILE A 91 5.43 21.35 -2.01
C ILE A 91 4.60 22.57 -1.60
N GLN A 92 4.34 22.76 -0.31
CA GLN A 92 3.59 23.92 0.20
C GLN A 92 4.34 25.21 -0.13
N PHE A 93 5.63 25.31 0.24
CA PHE A 93 6.44 26.49 -0.03
C PHE A 93 6.57 26.81 -1.52
N TYR A 94 6.80 25.81 -2.37
CA TYR A 94 6.83 26.04 -3.82
C TYR A 94 5.48 26.47 -4.38
N SER A 95 4.37 25.95 -3.84
CA SER A 95 3.04 26.34 -4.30
C SER A 95 2.74 27.79 -3.97
N THR A 96 3.05 28.24 -2.74
CA THR A 96 2.94 29.65 -2.36
C THR A 96 3.90 30.53 -3.17
N SER A 97 5.12 30.08 -3.44
CA SER A 97 6.06 30.80 -4.33
C SER A 97 5.49 31.02 -5.74
N LEU A 98 4.78 30.03 -6.28
CA LEU A 98 4.14 30.10 -7.59
C LEU A 98 2.89 31.00 -7.63
N GLU A 99 2.30 31.35 -6.50
CA GLU A 99 1.23 32.38 -6.46
C GLU A 99 1.79 33.76 -6.86
N TYR A 100 3.05 34.05 -6.50
CA TYR A 100 3.75 35.27 -6.87
C TYR A 100 4.42 35.19 -8.25
N SER A 101 4.90 34.02 -8.65
CA SER A 101 5.62 33.81 -9.92
C SER A 101 5.15 32.55 -10.66
N PRO A 102 3.94 32.53 -11.25
CA PRO A 102 3.29 31.30 -11.75
C PRO A 102 4.04 30.55 -12.86
N ASN A 103 4.85 31.26 -13.64
CA ASN A 103 5.58 30.71 -14.78
C ASN A 103 7.09 30.52 -14.49
N ASN A 104 7.51 30.52 -13.22
CA ASN A 104 8.93 30.30 -12.90
C ASN A 104 9.33 28.84 -13.15
N ALA A 105 10.07 28.59 -14.23
CA ALA A 105 10.49 27.25 -14.65
C ALA A 105 11.30 26.49 -13.58
N ILE A 106 12.08 27.21 -12.75
CA ILE A 106 12.88 26.61 -11.69
C ILE A 106 11.97 26.12 -10.56
N VAL A 107 11.04 26.96 -10.09
CA VAL A 107 10.12 26.61 -9.01
C VAL A 107 9.21 25.45 -9.42
N LEU A 108 8.64 25.50 -10.64
CA LEU A 108 7.85 24.41 -11.22
C LEU A 108 8.65 23.10 -11.28
N SER A 109 9.90 23.14 -11.74
CA SER A 109 10.74 21.95 -11.79
C SER A 109 11.17 21.43 -10.41
N ASN A 110 11.28 22.29 -9.40
CA ASN A 110 11.60 21.89 -8.04
C ASN A 110 10.37 21.26 -7.37
N ARG A 111 9.18 21.84 -7.56
CA ARG A 111 7.92 21.24 -7.10
C ARG A 111 7.63 19.92 -7.79
N ALA A 112 7.93 19.79 -9.08
CA ALA A 112 7.88 18.50 -9.79
C ALA A 112 8.80 17.44 -9.16
N MET A 113 9.99 17.83 -8.69
CA MET A 113 10.88 16.90 -7.96
C MET A 113 10.28 16.49 -6.61
N ALA A 114 9.73 17.44 -5.86
CA ALA A 114 9.04 17.13 -4.61
C ALA A 114 7.84 16.19 -4.84
N TYR A 115 7.06 16.41 -5.91
CA TYR A 115 6.00 15.48 -6.34
C TYR A 115 6.51 14.10 -6.72
N ILE A 116 7.68 13.97 -7.36
CA ILE A 116 8.29 12.67 -7.65
C ILE A 116 8.67 11.94 -6.36
N LYS A 117 9.17 12.66 -5.35
CA LYS A 117 9.54 12.09 -4.03
C LYS A 117 8.33 11.56 -3.25
N VAL A 118 7.14 12.12 -3.49
CA VAL A 118 5.87 11.64 -2.90
C VAL A 118 4.96 10.97 -3.94
N GLU A 119 5.54 10.56 -5.08
CA GLU A 119 4.90 9.69 -6.08
C GLU A 119 3.65 10.24 -6.77
N ASN A 120 3.47 11.56 -6.68
CA ASN A 120 2.46 12.28 -7.43
C ASN A 120 2.95 12.52 -8.87
N TYR A 121 3.23 11.44 -9.62
CA TYR A 121 3.86 11.51 -10.93
C TYR A 121 3.01 12.26 -11.96
N GLY A 122 1.68 12.22 -11.84
CA GLY A 122 0.75 13.02 -12.64
C GLY A 122 1.00 14.51 -12.45
N LEU A 123 1.02 14.97 -11.19
CA LEU A 123 1.32 16.37 -10.85
C LEU A 123 2.75 16.75 -11.26
N ALA A 124 3.72 15.85 -11.08
CA ALA A 124 5.08 16.07 -11.53
C ALA A 124 5.18 16.26 -13.05
N ILE A 125 4.44 15.48 -13.85
CA ILE A 125 4.38 15.63 -15.31
C ILE A 125 3.75 16.97 -15.70
N LEU A 126 2.69 17.40 -15.01
CA LEU A 126 2.03 18.69 -15.26
C LEU A 126 2.99 19.85 -14.99
N ASP A 127 3.60 19.90 -13.80
CA ASP A 127 4.55 20.95 -13.42
C ASP A 127 5.79 20.94 -14.33
N ALA A 128 6.34 19.77 -14.62
CA ALA A 128 7.50 19.67 -15.51
C ALA A 128 7.16 20.09 -16.95
N THR A 129 5.93 19.82 -17.42
CA THR A 129 5.45 20.32 -18.72
C THR A 129 5.29 21.83 -18.71
N ALA A 130 4.75 22.40 -17.63
CA ALA A 130 4.67 23.85 -17.45
C ALA A 130 6.07 24.49 -17.40
N ALA A 131 7.03 23.86 -16.72
CA ALA A 131 8.42 24.32 -16.67
C ALA A 131 9.07 24.35 -18.06
N ILE A 132 8.88 23.30 -18.87
CA ILE A 132 9.39 23.24 -20.26
C ILE A 132 8.72 24.30 -21.14
N LYS A 133 7.43 24.58 -20.91
CA LYS A 133 6.71 25.63 -21.65
C LYS A 133 7.23 27.02 -21.28
N ALA A 134 7.54 27.25 -20.00
CA ALA A 134 8.08 28.50 -19.50
C ALA A 134 9.53 28.73 -19.97
N ASP A 135 10.37 27.70 -19.95
CA ASP A 135 11.75 27.75 -20.47
C ASP A 135 12.11 26.45 -21.21
N PRO A 136 12.00 26.43 -22.56
CA PRO A 136 12.36 25.27 -23.37
C PRO A 136 13.87 24.94 -23.37
N SER A 137 14.72 25.85 -22.89
CA SER A 137 16.16 25.62 -22.77
C SER A 137 16.54 24.97 -21.44
N TYR A 138 15.62 24.93 -20.47
CA TYR A 138 15.86 24.42 -19.12
C TYR A 138 15.87 22.88 -19.07
N PRO A 139 17.04 22.23 -18.94
CA PRO A 139 17.13 20.77 -19.08
C PRO A 139 16.45 20.02 -17.95
N LYS A 140 16.35 20.62 -16.76
CA LYS A 140 15.73 20.01 -15.59
C LYS A 140 14.23 19.76 -15.80
N GLY A 141 13.51 20.61 -16.53
CA GLY A 141 12.10 20.37 -16.87
C GLY A 141 11.91 19.03 -17.61
N PHE A 142 12.67 18.81 -18.69
CA PHE A 142 12.66 17.53 -19.42
C PHE A 142 13.07 16.37 -18.52
N TYR A 143 14.11 16.56 -17.72
CA TYR A 143 14.59 15.53 -16.80
C TYR A 143 13.52 15.08 -15.79
N ARG A 144 12.80 16.02 -15.16
CA ARG A 144 11.73 15.72 -14.21
C ARG A 144 10.57 15.01 -14.90
N ARG A 145 10.14 15.49 -16.06
CA ARG A 145 9.04 14.86 -16.82
C ARG A 145 9.39 13.45 -17.27
N GLY A 146 10.61 13.26 -17.81
CA GLY A 146 11.09 11.94 -18.22
C GLY A 146 11.21 10.97 -17.05
N THR A 147 11.64 11.46 -15.89
CA THR A 147 11.67 10.67 -14.63
C THR A 147 10.27 10.21 -14.22
N ALA A 148 9.30 11.13 -14.13
CA ALA A 148 7.93 10.80 -13.75
C ALA A 148 7.24 9.88 -14.77
N GLN A 149 7.47 10.10 -16.08
CA GLN A 149 6.96 9.20 -17.12
C GLN A 149 7.54 7.80 -17.03
N PHE A 150 8.84 7.68 -16.74
CA PHE A 150 9.49 6.38 -16.58
C PHE A 150 8.93 5.63 -15.37
N ALA A 151 8.72 6.33 -14.24
CA ALA A 151 8.10 5.77 -13.04
C ALA A 151 6.68 5.22 -13.29
N LEU A 152 5.96 5.81 -14.26
CA LEU A 152 4.66 5.32 -14.73
C LEU A 152 4.73 4.22 -15.80
N GLY A 153 5.90 3.62 -16.05
CA GLY A 153 6.10 2.63 -17.11
C GLY A 153 6.03 3.21 -18.54
N LYS A 154 5.90 4.53 -18.70
CA LYS A 154 5.79 5.22 -20.01
C LYS A 154 7.17 5.41 -20.64
N ALA A 155 7.95 4.33 -20.77
CA ALA A 155 9.35 4.34 -21.19
C ALA A 155 9.59 5.01 -22.56
N LYS A 156 8.65 4.87 -23.51
CA LYS A 156 8.73 5.55 -24.82
C LYS A 156 8.68 7.07 -24.69
N ALA A 157 7.81 7.59 -23.82
CA ALA A 157 7.69 9.02 -23.57
C ALA A 157 8.92 9.53 -22.81
N ALA A 158 9.32 8.82 -21.75
CA ALA A 158 10.52 9.14 -20.97
C ALA A 158 11.79 9.21 -21.83
N ARG A 159 11.95 8.25 -22.76
CA ARG A 159 13.05 8.23 -23.73
C ARG A 159 13.14 9.53 -24.53
N LYS A 160 12.01 10.10 -24.95
CA LYS A 160 11.98 11.36 -25.71
C LYS A 160 12.53 12.50 -24.87
N ASP A 161 12.13 12.59 -23.61
CA ASP A 161 12.59 13.64 -22.70
C ASP A 161 14.07 13.49 -22.34
N PHE A 162 14.56 12.29 -22.03
CA PHE A 162 15.99 12.08 -21.75
C PHE A 162 16.89 12.32 -22.98
N ARG A 163 16.40 12.07 -24.20
CA ARG A 163 17.09 12.49 -25.43
C ARG A 163 17.24 14.01 -25.50
N SER A 164 16.19 14.76 -25.16
CA SER A 164 16.26 16.22 -25.09
C SER A 164 17.28 16.68 -24.04
N VAL A 165 17.31 16.06 -22.86
CA VAL A 165 18.32 16.37 -21.83
C VAL A 165 19.73 16.10 -22.34
N CYS A 166 19.99 14.95 -22.95
CA CYS A 166 21.31 14.61 -23.51
C CYS A 166 21.72 15.56 -24.64
N LYS A 167 20.78 16.12 -25.40
CA LYS A 167 21.06 17.15 -26.40
C LYS A 167 21.46 18.48 -25.75
N LEU A 168 20.77 18.89 -24.70
CA LEU A 168 21.05 20.15 -23.97
C LEU A 168 22.28 20.05 -23.06
N ARG A 169 22.56 18.86 -22.51
CA ARG A 169 23.71 18.59 -21.62
C ARG A 169 24.43 17.29 -22.04
N PRO A 170 25.25 17.31 -23.12
CA PRO A 170 25.89 16.09 -23.65
C PRO A 170 26.82 15.36 -22.69
N LYS A 171 27.36 16.07 -21.68
CA LYS A 171 28.27 15.49 -20.69
C LYS A 171 27.56 14.92 -19.46
N ASP A 172 26.23 15.09 -19.33
CA ASP A 172 25.46 14.57 -18.22
C ASP A 172 25.48 13.04 -18.24
N LYS A 173 26.17 12.43 -17.27
CA LYS A 173 26.35 10.97 -17.20
C LYS A 173 25.06 10.29 -16.77
N ASP A 174 24.32 10.92 -15.86
CA ASP A 174 23.08 10.38 -15.32
C ASP A 174 21.99 10.38 -16.40
N ALA A 175 21.78 11.49 -17.11
CA ALA A 175 20.80 11.54 -18.20
C ALA A 175 21.06 10.47 -19.29
N ARG A 176 22.33 10.18 -19.59
CA ARG A 176 22.71 9.10 -20.52
C ARG A 176 22.41 7.71 -19.99
N ALA A 177 22.67 7.46 -18.70
CA ALA A 177 22.31 6.19 -18.06
C ALA A 177 20.79 5.98 -18.11
N LYS A 178 20.00 7.02 -17.79
CA LYS A 178 18.53 6.97 -17.83
C LYS A 178 17.97 6.79 -19.24
N LEU A 179 18.59 7.42 -20.24
CA LEU A 179 18.23 7.19 -21.63
C LEU A 179 18.46 5.72 -22.03
N LYS A 180 19.61 5.14 -21.67
CA LYS A 180 19.91 3.72 -21.92
C LYS A 180 18.92 2.80 -21.22
N ALA A 181 18.54 3.11 -19.97
CA ALA A 181 17.52 2.36 -19.24
C ALA A 181 16.16 2.39 -19.95
N CYS A 182 15.73 3.56 -20.45
CA CYS A 182 14.51 3.69 -21.24
C CYS A 182 14.57 2.88 -22.54
N GLU A 183 15.71 2.91 -23.24
CA GLU A 183 15.90 2.14 -24.48
C GLU A 183 15.86 0.64 -24.23
N LYS A 184 16.47 0.17 -23.14
CA LYS A 184 16.41 -1.21 -22.68
C LYS A 184 14.96 -1.62 -22.40
N SER A 185 14.25 -0.86 -21.55
CA SER A 185 12.85 -1.13 -21.20
C SER A 185 11.92 -1.17 -22.43
N VAL A 186 12.08 -0.25 -23.38
CA VAL A 186 11.30 -0.26 -24.64
C VAL A 186 11.58 -1.52 -25.46
N THR A 187 12.84 -1.98 -25.49
CA THR A 187 13.23 -3.19 -26.23
C THR A 187 12.69 -4.44 -25.55
N GLU A 188 12.79 -4.53 -24.22
CA GLU A 188 12.26 -5.64 -23.43
C GLU A 188 10.73 -5.73 -23.52
N ALA A 189 10.03 -4.60 -23.47
CA ALA A 189 8.58 -4.56 -23.65
C ALA A 189 8.16 -5.04 -25.05
N ALA A 190 8.89 -4.66 -26.10
CA ALA A 190 8.63 -5.12 -27.46
C ALA A 190 8.90 -6.62 -27.62
N PHE A 191 9.98 -7.12 -27.01
CA PHE A 191 10.31 -8.55 -27.01
C PHE A 191 9.28 -9.37 -26.23
N ALA A 192 8.86 -8.91 -25.06
CA ALA A 192 7.82 -9.56 -24.27
C ALA A 192 6.48 -9.60 -25.02
N ALA A 193 6.10 -8.51 -25.70
CA ALA A 193 4.88 -8.49 -26.52
C ALA A 193 4.95 -9.47 -27.70
N ALA A 194 6.14 -9.67 -28.29
CA ALA A 194 6.36 -10.66 -29.34
C ALA A 194 6.23 -12.10 -28.80
N ILE A 195 6.81 -12.40 -27.64
CA ILE A 195 6.64 -13.72 -26.99
C ILE A 195 5.19 -13.98 -26.60
N MET A 196 4.50 -13.00 -26.01
CA MET A 196 3.08 -13.14 -25.63
C MET A 196 2.17 -13.43 -26.83
N SER A 197 2.58 -13.07 -28.04
CA SER A 197 1.84 -13.40 -29.27
C SER A 197 2.05 -14.85 -29.74
N GLU A 198 3.06 -15.54 -29.22
CA GLU A 198 3.27 -16.98 -29.39
C GLU A 198 2.68 -17.70 -28.16
N ALA A 199 1.46 -18.23 -28.29
CA ALA A 199 0.74 -18.89 -27.20
C ALA A 199 1.43 -20.17 -26.72
N GLY A 200 2.42 -20.03 -25.83
CA GLY A 200 2.97 -21.12 -25.01
C GLY A 200 2.12 -21.36 -23.77
N ALA A 201 2.18 -22.58 -23.23
CA ALA A 201 1.62 -22.87 -21.91
C ALA A 201 2.35 -22.04 -20.82
N PRO A 202 1.65 -21.60 -19.76
CA PRO A 202 2.27 -20.83 -18.68
C PRO A 202 3.41 -21.61 -18.01
N LEU A 203 4.36 -20.91 -17.40
CA LEU A 203 5.51 -21.54 -16.75
C LEU A 203 5.04 -22.45 -15.61
N SER A 204 3.98 -22.07 -14.90
CA SER A 204 3.35 -22.91 -13.86
C SER A 204 2.90 -24.29 -14.34
N GLU A 205 2.65 -24.49 -15.64
CA GLU A 205 2.20 -25.76 -16.22
C GLU A 205 3.34 -26.55 -16.87
N THR A 206 4.49 -25.92 -17.10
CA THR A 206 5.60 -26.50 -17.87
C THR A 206 6.89 -26.65 -17.06
N PHE A 207 6.97 -26.03 -15.89
CA PHE A 207 8.17 -26.06 -15.08
C PHE A 207 8.30 -27.40 -14.34
N ASP A 208 9.29 -28.19 -14.75
CA ASP A 208 9.68 -29.40 -14.02
C ASP A 208 10.39 -29.03 -12.71
N VAL A 209 9.59 -28.88 -11.65
CA VAL A 209 10.08 -28.61 -10.28
C VAL A 209 10.81 -29.82 -9.70
N SER A 210 10.48 -31.03 -10.15
CA SER A 210 11.10 -32.28 -9.66
C SER A 210 12.58 -32.39 -10.04
N ALA A 211 12.99 -31.75 -11.14
CA ALA A 211 14.38 -31.62 -11.54
C ALA A 211 15.22 -30.73 -10.61
N LEU A 212 14.61 -29.95 -9.70
CA LEU A 212 15.34 -29.19 -8.70
C LEU A 212 15.79 -30.12 -7.56
N VAL A 213 17.09 -30.35 -7.48
CA VAL A 213 17.72 -31.13 -6.41
C VAL A 213 17.89 -30.26 -5.16
N VAL A 214 17.48 -30.78 -4.01
CA VAL A 214 17.81 -30.19 -2.71
C VAL A 214 19.13 -30.80 -2.26
N ASP A 215 20.19 -29.99 -2.19
CA ASP A 215 21.52 -30.47 -1.83
C ASP A 215 21.53 -31.00 -0.38
N ALA A 216 22.31 -32.05 -0.12
CA ALA A 216 22.47 -32.63 1.22
C ALA A 216 23.05 -31.65 2.26
N GLY A 217 23.64 -30.53 1.80
CA GLY A 217 24.14 -29.46 2.65
C GLY A 217 23.12 -28.36 2.99
N TYR A 218 21.90 -28.44 2.47
CA TYR A 218 20.84 -27.50 2.82
C TYR A 218 20.40 -27.73 4.28
N ASP A 219 20.55 -26.69 5.10
CA ASP A 219 20.28 -26.71 6.55
C ASP A 219 18.94 -26.05 6.92
N GLY A 220 18.12 -25.73 5.91
CA GLY A 220 16.80 -25.14 6.09
C GLY A 220 15.70 -26.18 6.34
N PRO A 221 14.46 -25.73 6.58
CA PRO A 221 13.35 -26.62 6.88
C PRO A 221 12.91 -27.42 5.65
N HIS A 222 12.34 -28.59 5.90
CA HIS A 222 11.76 -29.49 4.91
C HIS A 222 10.26 -29.70 5.19
N PRO A 223 9.39 -29.64 4.16
CA PRO A 223 7.94 -29.73 4.36
C PRO A 223 7.49 -31.11 4.87
N GLY A 224 8.20 -32.18 4.53
CA GLY A 224 7.94 -33.53 5.05
C GLY A 224 8.40 -33.78 6.49
N GLY A 225 9.02 -32.78 7.14
CA GLY A 225 9.75 -32.97 8.39
C GLY A 225 11.11 -33.68 8.19
N GLY A 226 11.90 -33.74 9.26
CA GLY A 226 13.23 -34.34 9.23
C GLY A 226 14.32 -33.45 8.62
N SER A 227 15.45 -34.06 8.24
CA SER A 227 16.66 -33.37 7.77
C SER A 227 16.90 -33.47 6.26
N GLU A 228 15.99 -34.10 5.51
CA GLU A 228 16.16 -34.36 4.08
C GLU A 228 14.87 -34.11 3.30
N ALA A 229 15.00 -33.87 1.99
CA ALA A 229 13.85 -33.71 1.11
C ALA A 229 13.13 -35.04 0.90
N LEU A 230 11.82 -34.97 0.65
CA LEU A 230 11.05 -36.17 0.35
C LEU A 230 11.51 -36.76 -0.99
N SER A 231 11.77 -38.07 -0.98
CA SER A 231 12.16 -38.82 -2.19
C SER A 231 11.00 -38.98 -3.17
N ASP A 232 9.77 -39.03 -2.68
CA ASP A 232 8.55 -39.03 -3.50
C ASP A 232 8.13 -37.59 -3.84
N ALA A 233 8.35 -37.21 -5.10
CA ALA A 233 8.02 -35.89 -5.60
C ALA A 233 6.51 -35.59 -5.60
N SER A 234 5.65 -36.62 -5.70
CA SER A 234 4.19 -36.45 -5.70
C SER A 234 3.69 -36.22 -4.27
N ALA A 235 4.19 -37.00 -3.32
CA ALA A 235 3.86 -36.82 -1.91
C ALA A 235 4.30 -35.44 -1.40
N GLU A 236 5.46 -34.95 -1.85
CA GLU A 236 5.91 -33.60 -1.52
C GLU A 236 5.02 -32.51 -2.13
N GLU A 237 4.55 -32.71 -3.37
CA GLU A 237 3.64 -31.77 -4.03
C GLU A 237 2.31 -31.62 -3.29
N GLU A 238 1.76 -32.74 -2.82
CA GLU A 238 0.50 -32.75 -2.08
C GLU A 238 0.57 -31.91 -0.80
N LEU A 239 1.74 -31.80 -0.17
CA LEU A 239 1.93 -30.95 1.02
C LEU A 239 1.75 -29.46 0.72
N PHE A 240 1.98 -29.01 -0.51
CA PHE A 240 1.77 -27.60 -0.88
C PHE A 240 0.33 -27.31 -1.29
N GLY A 241 -0.57 -28.30 -1.27
CA GLY A 241 -2.00 -28.08 -1.50
C GLY A 241 -2.64 -27.17 -0.42
N PRO A 242 -3.76 -26.49 -0.74
CA PRO A 242 -4.43 -25.61 0.20
C PRO A 242 -4.84 -26.34 1.49
N GLY A 243 -4.41 -25.83 2.65
CA GLY A 243 -4.69 -26.42 3.95
C GLY A 243 -3.86 -27.66 4.30
N LYS A 244 -2.82 -27.97 3.50
CA LYS A 244 -1.98 -29.17 3.68
C LYS A 244 -0.57 -28.85 4.12
N LEU A 245 -0.11 -27.60 3.98
CA LEU A 245 1.27 -27.24 4.28
C LEU A 245 1.50 -27.28 5.80
N PRO A 246 2.43 -28.11 6.32
CA PRO A 246 2.60 -28.27 7.76
C PRO A 246 2.98 -26.97 8.46
N ARG A 247 2.28 -26.66 9.54
CA ARG A 247 2.49 -25.43 10.30
C ARG A 247 3.92 -25.30 10.83
N ASP A 248 4.52 -26.39 11.27
CA ASP A 248 5.90 -26.41 11.76
C ASP A 248 6.90 -26.00 10.67
N PHE A 249 6.68 -26.42 9.42
CA PHE A 249 7.48 -25.97 8.28
C PHE A 249 7.33 -24.46 8.05
N VAL A 250 6.10 -23.94 8.13
CA VAL A 250 5.84 -22.50 8.00
C VAL A 250 6.57 -21.71 9.07
N MET A 251 6.45 -22.11 10.34
CA MET A 251 7.12 -21.40 11.44
C MET A 251 8.64 -21.49 11.34
N ALA A 252 9.19 -22.63 10.91
CA ALA A 252 10.63 -22.78 10.69
C ALA A 252 11.13 -21.94 9.50
N ALA A 253 10.34 -21.79 8.44
CA ALA A 253 10.68 -20.92 7.31
C ALA A 253 10.71 -19.43 7.71
N ILE A 254 9.74 -19.00 8.52
CA ILE A 254 9.70 -17.64 9.09
C ILE A 254 10.95 -17.36 9.93
N GLU A 255 11.39 -18.34 10.72
CA GLU A 255 12.62 -18.22 11.51
C GLU A 255 13.88 -18.18 10.62
N GLN A 256 13.92 -18.92 9.51
CA GLN A 256 15.00 -18.78 8.51
C GLN A 256 15.06 -17.35 7.96
N PHE A 257 13.92 -16.81 7.55
CA PHE A 257 13.81 -15.45 7.02
C PHE A 257 14.23 -14.40 8.06
N ARG A 258 13.84 -14.57 9.34
CA ARG A 258 14.26 -13.70 10.46
C ARG A 258 15.78 -13.66 10.59
N ASN A 259 16.44 -14.78 10.28
CA ASN A 259 17.89 -14.93 10.30
C ASN A 259 18.57 -14.65 8.94
N GLN A 260 17.89 -13.96 8.02
CA GLN A 260 18.39 -13.63 6.67
C GLN A 260 18.81 -14.85 5.83
N LYS A 261 18.21 -16.01 6.10
CA LYS A 261 18.35 -17.22 5.30
C LYS A 261 17.10 -17.44 4.45
N LEU A 262 17.25 -18.20 3.37
CA LEU A 262 16.18 -18.49 2.41
C LEU A 262 15.74 -19.95 2.54
N ILE A 263 14.47 -20.22 2.24
CA ILE A 263 14.03 -21.59 1.97
C ILE A 263 14.43 -22.02 0.55
N HIS A 264 14.64 -23.31 0.37
CA HIS A 264 15.11 -23.87 -0.89
C HIS A 264 14.19 -23.54 -2.07
N LYS A 265 14.80 -23.25 -3.23
CA LYS A 265 14.11 -22.86 -4.47
C LYS A 265 13.02 -23.85 -4.91
N ARG A 266 13.25 -25.16 -4.71
CA ARG A 266 12.26 -26.23 -4.99
C ARG A 266 10.95 -25.97 -4.26
N TYR A 267 11.01 -25.63 -2.97
CA TYR A 267 9.83 -25.38 -2.14
C TYR A 267 9.15 -24.07 -2.53
N VAL A 268 9.92 -23.04 -2.88
CA VAL A 268 9.36 -21.79 -3.40
C VAL A 268 8.60 -22.04 -4.71
N ALA A 269 9.16 -22.78 -5.65
CA ALA A 269 8.50 -23.08 -6.91
C ALA A 269 7.18 -23.84 -6.69
N ARG A 270 7.16 -24.87 -5.83
CA ARG A 270 5.92 -25.59 -5.47
C ARG A 270 4.89 -24.67 -4.84
N LEU A 271 5.30 -23.87 -3.85
CA LEU A 271 4.44 -22.91 -3.17
C LEU A 271 3.77 -21.95 -4.17
N LEU A 272 4.54 -21.38 -5.09
CA LEU A 272 4.03 -20.41 -6.07
C LEU A 272 3.06 -21.03 -7.07
N ILE A 273 3.36 -22.24 -7.56
CA ILE A 273 2.47 -22.96 -8.49
C ILE A 273 1.15 -23.30 -7.79
N SER A 274 1.22 -23.91 -6.60
CA SER A 274 0.01 -24.26 -5.83
C SER A 274 -0.80 -23.02 -5.42
N ALA A 275 -0.13 -21.93 -5.02
CA ALA A 275 -0.78 -20.67 -4.70
C ALA A 275 -1.45 -20.04 -5.93
N LYS A 276 -0.79 -20.05 -7.10
CA LYS A 276 -1.37 -19.59 -8.37
C LYS A 276 -2.67 -20.34 -8.67
N HIS A 277 -2.66 -21.66 -8.63
CA HIS A 277 -3.87 -22.47 -8.89
C HIS A 277 -4.97 -22.20 -7.86
N TYR A 278 -4.61 -22.05 -6.59
CA TYR A 278 -5.55 -21.68 -5.54
C TYR A 278 -6.21 -20.32 -5.83
N PHE A 279 -5.42 -19.27 -6.07
CA PHE A 279 -5.96 -17.94 -6.34
C PHE A 279 -6.74 -17.85 -7.65
N GLU A 280 -6.35 -18.61 -8.67
CA GLU A 280 -7.07 -18.71 -9.94
C GLU A 280 -8.50 -19.25 -9.74
N SER A 281 -8.70 -20.15 -8.77
CA SER A 281 -10.01 -20.70 -8.44
C SER A 281 -10.94 -19.72 -7.70
N LEU A 282 -10.41 -18.63 -7.15
CA LEU A 282 -11.19 -17.68 -6.35
C LEU A 282 -11.96 -16.67 -7.21
N SER A 283 -13.04 -16.14 -6.64
CA SER A 283 -13.70 -14.92 -7.12
C SER A 283 -12.78 -13.70 -7.03
N SER A 284 -13.01 -12.71 -7.90
CA SER A 284 -12.29 -11.42 -7.86
C SER A 284 -12.67 -10.59 -6.63
N LEU A 285 -13.83 -10.86 -6.06
CA LEU A 285 -14.31 -10.33 -4.80
C LEU A 285 -14.41 -11.48 -3.79
N MET A 286 -13.61 -11.42 -2.72
CA MET A 286 -13.73 -12.35 -1.59
C MET A 286 -14.86 -11.93 -0.66
N GLU A 287 -15.52 -12.90 -0.04
CA GLU A 287 -16.57 -12.68 0.97
C GLU A 287 -16.07 -13.29 2.27
N ILE A 288 -15.74 -12.42 3.24
CA ILE A 288 -15.06 -12.81 4.48
C ILE A 288 -16.01 -12.59 5.66
N SER A 289 -16.26 -13.66 6.40
CA SER A 289 -17.04 -13.60 7.63
C SER A 289 -16.15 -13.32 8.84
N ILE A 290 -16.71 -12.71 9.89
CA ILE A 290 -16.04 -12.65 11.20
C ILE A 290 -15.97 -14.09 11.74
N PRO A 291 -14.81 -14.54 12.26
CA PRO A 291 -14.70 -15.90 12.81
C PRO A 291 -15.63 -16.07 14.01
N THR A 292 -16.01 -17.31 14.31
CA THR A 292 -16.86 -17.64 15.46
C THR A 292 -16.09 -17.67 16.77
N GLU A 293 -14.80 -18.00 16.72
CA GLU A 293 -13.91 -18.09 17.87
C GLU A 293 -12.84 -17.00 17.81
N GLY A 294 -12.48 -16.46 18.97
CA GLY A 294 -11.40 -15.49 19.10
C GLY A 294 -10.01 -16.14 19.08
N PRO A 295 -8.96 -15.32 18.85
CA PRO A 295 -7.58 -15.78 18.72
C PRO A 295 -7.03 -16.45 19.99
N ASN A 296 -7.59 -16.11 21.15
CA ASN A 296 -7.29 -16.78 22.41
C ASN A 296 -8.60 -17.21 23.09
N SER A 297 -9.00 -18.47 22.89
CA SER A 297 -10.21 -19.01 23.51
C SER A 297 -10.17 -19.06 25.04
N SER A 298 -8.99 -18.87 25.65
CA SER A 298 -8.83 -18.80 27.10
C SER A 298 -8.97 -17.39 27.69
N ASP A 299 -8.93 -16.34 26.85
CA ASP A 299 -9.15 -14.95 27.27
C ASP A 299 -10.45 -14.40 26.66
N PRO A 300 -11.56 -14.41 27.41
CA PRO A 300 -12.86 -13.96 26.90
C PRO A 300 -12.92 -12.44 26.66
N SER A 301 -11.90 -11.67 27.06
CA SER A 301 -11.81 -10.25 26.72
C SER A 301 -11.45 -10.03 25.25
N ILE A 302 -10.82 -11.03 24.60
CA ILE A 302 -10.43 -10.98 23.21
C ILE A 302 -11.54 -11.57 22.34
N LYS A 303 -12.38 -10.69 21.79
CA LYS A 303 -13.51 -11.07 20.95
C LYS A 303 -13.08 -11.65 19.59
N PRO A 304 -13.92 -12.50 18.97
CA PRO A 304 -13.74 -12.91 17.58
C PRO A 304 -13.68 -11.70 16.65
N ARG A 305 -12.67 -11.69 15.79
CA ARG A 305 -12.35 -10.54 14.94
C ARG A 305 -11.56 -10.96 13.72
N ILE A 306 -11.56 -10.10 12.71
CA ILE A 306 -10.57 -10.12 11.63
C ILE A 306 -9.68 -8.87 11.73
N THR A 307 -8.41 -9.04 11.39
CA THR A 307 -7.44 -7.94 11.30
C THR A 307 -7.25 -7.52 9.85
N VAL A 308 -7.37 -6.24 9.53
CA VAL A 308 -7.10 -5.68 8.21
C VAL A 308 -5.82 -4.83 8.27
N CYS A 309 -4.83 -5.24 7.50
CA CYS A 309 -3.56 -4.54 7.31
C CYS A 309 -3.55 -3.86 5.93
N GLY A 310 -2.89 -2.71 5.85
CA GLY A 310 -2.58 -2.05 4.58
C GLY A 310 -1.27 -2.52 3.97
N ASP A 311 -0.62 -1.63 3.24
CA ASP A 311 0.64 -1.86 2.53
C ASP A 311 1.74 -2.27 3.51
N THR A 312 2.59 -3.21 3.11
CA THR A 312 3.75 -3.67 3.91
C THR A 312 5.08 -3.50 3.20
N HIS A 313 5.09 -3.40 1.87
CA HIS A 313 6.24 -2.98 1.06
C HIS A 313 7.58 -3.61 1.46
N GLY A 314 7.61 -4.94 1.62
CA GLY A 314 8.83 -5.67 1.95
C GLY A 314 9.49 -5.28 3.28
N GLN A 315 8.77 -4.67 4.21
CA GLN A 315 9.21 -4.42 5.59
C GLN A 315 8.95 -5.64 6.47
N TYR A 316 9.66 -6.74 6.17
CA TYR A 316 9.43 -8.06 6.77
C TYR A 316 9.46 -8.06 8.31
N TYR A 317 10.37 -7.29 8.92
CA TYR A 317 10.52 -7.25 10.38
C TYR A 317 9.33 -6.54 11.06
N ASP A 318 8.74 -5.54 10.41
CA ASP A 318 7.51 -4.91 10.90
C ASP A 318 6.30 -5.84 10.74
N VAL A 319 6.28 -6.69 9.71
CA VAL A 319 5.27 -7.76 9.57
C VAL A 319 5.38 -8.76 10.72
N LEU A 320 6.59 -9.15 11.11
CA LEU A 320 6.78 -9.99 12.31
C LEU A 320 6.33 -9.28 13.58
N ASN A 321 6.59 -7.97 13.71
CA ASN A 321 6.10 -7.18 14.83
C ASN A 321 4.56 -7.19 14.90
N ILE A 322 3.86 -7.06 13.77
CA ILE A 322 2.38 -7.22 13.73
C ILE A 322 1.97 -8.57 14.32
N PHE A 323 2.60 -9.67 13.91
CA PHE A 323 2.27 -11.00 14.40
C PHE A 323 2.65 -11.22 15.87
N GLU A 324 3.72 -10.60 16.36
CA GLU A 324 4.12 -10.67 17.76
C GLU A 324 3.15 -9.88 18.66
N MET A 325 2.70 -8.70 18.23
CA MET A 325 1.75 -7.87 18.97
C MET A 325 0.31 -8.39 18.91
N ASN A 326 -0.11 -8.94 17.77
CA ASN A 326 -1.52 -9.28 17.50
C ASN A 326 -1.77 -10.78 17.32
N GLY A 327 -0.75 -11.61 17.54
CA GLY A 327 -0.79 -13.05 17.37
C GLY A 327 -0.61 -13.49 15.92
N TYR A 328 -0.02 -14.66 15.73
CA TYR A 328 0.21 -15.22 14.40
C TYR A 328 -1.12 -15.58 13.68
N PRO A 329 -1.14 -15.59 12.34
CA PRO A 329 -2.31 -15.98 11.57
C PRO A 329 -2.76 -17.40 11.90
N SER A 330 -4.06 -17.56 12.16
CA SER A 330 -4.77 -18.84 12.26
C SER A 330 -6.23 -18.64 11.87
N LYS A 331 -7.01 -19.71 11.63
CA LYS A 331 -8.47 -19.60 11.45
C LYS A 331 -9.21 -18.77 12.52
N ASN A 332 -8.69 -18.74 13.75
CA ASN A 332 -9.27 -17.99 14.88
C ASN A 332 -8.63 -16.60 15.04
N ASN A 333 -7.58 -16.30 14.27
CA ASN A 333 -6.93 -14.99 14.17
C ASN A 333 -6.69 -14.61 12.70
N PRO A 334 -7.76 -14.43 11.90
CA PRO A 334 -7.63 -14.18 10.48
C PRO A 334 -7.10 -12.76 10.20
N TYR A 335 -6.29 -12.66 9.14
CA TYR A 335 -5.77 -11.40 8.61
C TYR A 335 -6.20 -11.18 7.16
N LEU A 336 -6.48 -9.93 6.78
CA LEU A 336 -6.55 -9.47 5.40
C LEU A 336 -5.42 -8.46 5.18
N PHE A 337 -4.46 -8.78 4.32
CA PHE A 337 -3.46 -7.82 3.85
C PHE A 337 -3.91 -7.22 2.51
N ASN A 338 -4.08 -5.90 2.50
CA ASN A 338 -4.76 -5.19 1.43
C ASN A 338 -3.81 -4.64 0.36
N GLY A 339 -3.11 -5.54 -0.34
CA GLY A 339 -2.18 -5.23 -1.42
C GLY A 339 -0.84 -4.62 -0.99
N ASP A 340 0.05 -4.45 -1.96
CA ASP A 340 1.36 -3.79 -1.81
C ASP A 340 2.24 -4.46 -0.74
N PHE A 341 2.46 -5.75 -0.96
CA PHE A 341 3.26 -6.61 -0.10
C PHE A 341 4.75 -6.41 -0.35
N VAL A 342 5.10 -6.12 -1.60
CA VAL A 342 6.46 -6.11 -2.14
C VAL A 342 6.86 -4.70 -2.59
N ASP A 343 8.08 -4.62 -3.14
CA ASP A 343 8.74 -3.40 -3.61
C ASP A 343 9.10 -2.44 -2.48
N ARG A 344 10.04 -1.54 -2.77
CA ARG A 344 10.62 -0.56 -1.85
C ARG A 344 11.46 -1.17 -0.75
N GLY A 345 10.86 -1.87 0.21
CA GLY A 345 11.60 -2.60 1.22
C GLY A 345 12.42 -3.73 0.60
N SER A 346 13.56 -4.02 1.21
CA SER A 346 14.55 -4.97 0.68
C SER A 346 14.38 -6.40 1.22
N PHE A 347 13.22 -6.67 1.84
CA PHE A 347 12.81 -7.99 2.35
C PHE A 347 11.43 -8.39 1.78
N SER A 348 11.19 -8.04 0.51
CA SER A 348 9.93 -8.32 -0.17
C SER A 348 9.70 -9.81 -0.36
N VAL A 349 10.76 -10.57 -0.67
CA VAL A 349 10.70 -12.03 -0.84
C VAL A 349 10.25 -12.73 0.43
N GLU A 350 10.84 -12.39 1.57
CA GLU A 350 10.48 -12.94 2.88
C GLU A 350 9.03 -12.61 3.25
N THR A 351 8.61 -11.37 2.97
CA THR A 351 7.25 -10.88 3.24
C THR A 351 6.20 -11.67 2.47
N ILE A 352 6.31 -11.72 1.14
CA ILE A 352 5.31 -12.42 0.32
C ILE A 352 5.33 -13.93 0.55
N LEU A 353 6.51 -14.54 0.73
CA LEU A 353 6.60 -15.97 1.02
C LEU A 353 5.94 -16.30 2.36
N THR A 354 6.10 -15.46 3.39
CA THR A 354 5.45 -15.66 4.69
C THR A 354 3.93 -15.68 4.56
N TYR A 355 3.35 -14.76 3.78
CA TYR A 355 1.91 -14.74 3.54
C TYR A 355 1.42 -15.99 2.80
N LEU A 356 2.14 -16.41 1.75
CA LEU A 356 1.78 -17.60 0.98
C LEU A 356 1.94 -18.89 1.79
N LEU A 357 2.98 -18.99 2.62
CA LEU A 357 3.19 -20.12 3.52
C LEU A 357 2.03 -20.26 4.51
N PHE A 358 1.59 -19.17 5.13
CA PHE A 358 0.39 -19.18 5.97
C PHE A 358 -0.86 -19.53 5.17
N LYS A 359 -1.03 -18.95 3.97
CA LYS A 359 -2.20 -19.20 3.12
C LYS A 359 -2.35 -20.66 2.73
N MET A 360 -1.25 -21.31 2.35
CA MET A 360 -1.27 -22.71 1.94
C MET A 360 -1.31 -23.67 3.14
N SER A 361 -0.94 -23.22 4.33
CA SER A 361 -1.08 -23.98 5.58
C SER A 361 -2.52 -23.96 6.11
N ASP A 362 -3.17 -22.80 6.06
CA ASP A 362 -4.57 -22.59 6.47
C ASP A 362 -5.22 -21.51 5.58
N PRO A 363 -6.06 -21.89 4.60
CA PRO A 363 -6.69 -20.94 3.69
C PRO A 363 -7.58 -19.90 4.36
N GLU A 364 -8.03 -20.12 5.59
CA GLU A 364 -8.90 -19.20 6.34
C GLU A 364 -8.13 -18.24 7.25
N CYS A 365 -6.81 -18.41 7.40
CA CYS A 365 -6.00 -17.61 8.32
C CYS A 365 -5.47 -16.30 7.74
N ILE A 366 -5.30 -16.23 6.42
CA ILE A 366 -4.81 -15.03 5.74
C ILE A 366 -5.53 -14.86 4.39
N TYR A 367 -5.95 -13.63 4.12
CA TYR A 367 -6.58 -13.19 2.89
C TYR A 367 -5.69 -12.12 2.28
N LEU A 368 -5.58 -12.14 0.95
CA LEU A 368 -4.70 -11.25 0.19
C LEU A 368 -5.51 -10.65 -0.95
N THR A 369 -5.56 -9.32 -1.01
CA THR A 369 -6.01 -8.60 -2.21
C THR A 369 -4.81 -8.06 -2.96
N ARG A 370 -4.94 -7.90 -4.28
CA ARG A 370 -3.89 -7.35 -5.14
C ARG A 370 -3.76 -5.85 -4.89
N GLY A 371 -2.52 -5.35 -4.78
CA GLY A 371 -2.19 -3.94 -4.86
C GLY A 371 -1.60 -3.56 -6.23
N ASN A 372 -1.25 -2.30 -6.41
CA ASN A 372 -0.63 -1.87 -7.65
C ASN A 372 0.83 -2.35 -7.78
N HIS A 373 1.49 -2.67 -6.67
CA HIS A 373 2.86 -3.20 -6.67
C HIS A 373 2.95 -4.70 -7.00
N GLU A 374 1.85 -5.46 -6.96
CA GLU A 374 1.78 -6.82 -7.51
C GLU A 374 1.57 -6.82 -9.04
N THR A 375 2.38 -6.03 -9.76
CA THR A 375 2.34 -5.83 -11.22
C THR A 375 3.74 -5.82 -11.82
N LYS A 376 3.87 -6.24 -13.08
CA LYS A 376 5.18 -6.31 -13.75
C LYS A 376 5.88 -4.97 -13.83
N ASN A 377 5.13 -3.89 -14.10
CA ASN A 377 5.72 -2.57 -14.26
C ASN A 377 6.28 -2.03 -12.95
N MET A 378 5.57 -2.23 -11.84
CA MET A 378 6.04 -1.76 -10.53
C MET A 378 7.23 -2.59 -10.06
N THR A 379 7.11 -3.92 -10.10
CA THR A 379 8.16 -4.85 -9.62
C THR A 379 9.50 -4.69 -10.33
N ASN A 380 9.48 -4.32 -11.63
CA ASN A 380 10.69 -4.02 -12.40
C ASN A 380 11.42 -2.76 -11.89
N ILE A 381 10.67 -1.74 -11.50
CA ILE A 381 11.19 -0.43 -11.15
C ILE A 381 11.55 -0.36 -9.66
N TYR A 382 10.73 -0.94 -8.79
CA TYR A 382 10.74 -0.70 -7.35
C TYR A 382 11.37 -1.80 -6.51
N GLY A 383 12.00 -2.79 -7.14
CA GLY A 383 13.00 -3.64 -6.51
C GLY A 383 12.66 -5.11 -6.43
N PHE A 384 11.39 -5.50 -6.44
CA PHE A 384 11.01 -6.90 -6.27
C PHE A 384 11.59 -7.81 -7.36
N GLU A 385 11.58 -7.38 -8.63
CA GLU A 385 12.19 -8.15 -9.71
C GLU A 385 13.69 -8.38 -9.45
N GLY A 386 14.40 -7.33 -9.06
CA GLY A 386 15.83 -7.42 -8.75
C GLY A 386 16.10 -8.28 -7.53
N GLU A 387 15.24 -8.20 -6.51
CA GLU A 387 15.38 -8.96 -5.27
C GLU A 387 15.18 -10.46 -5.52
N VAL A 388 14.12 -10.83 -6.24
CA VAL A 388 13.86 -12.23 -6.59
C VAL A 388 15.00 -12.81 -7.43
N LYS A 389 15.54 -12.05 -8.40
CA LYS A 389 16.67 -12.53 -9.22
C LYS A 389 17.98 -12.62 -8.45
N ALA A 390 18.17 -11.81 -7.42
CA ALA A 390 19.34 -11.88 -6.56
C ALA A 390 19.27 -13.06 -5.56
N LYS A 391 18.07 -13.34 -5.03
CA LYS A 391 17.83 -14.41 -4.03
C LYS A 391 17.56 -15.78 -4.68
N TYR A 392 16.99 -15.77 -5.89
CA TYR A 392 16.63 -16.96 -6.67
C TYR A 392 17.03 -16.77 -8.15
N ASP A 393 16.07 -16.63 -9.07
CA ASP A 393 16.30 -16.45 -10.51
C ASP A 393 15.06 -15.94 -11.27
N ASP A 394 15.21 -15.77 -12.59
CA ASP A 394 14.15 -15.32 -13.51
C ASP A 394 12.92 -16.25 -13.53
N LYS A 395 13.10 -17.57 -13.31
CA LYS A 395 12.00 -18.53 -13.31
C LYS A 395 11.10 -18.31 -12.10
N ILE A 396 11.68 -18.14 -10.91
CA ILE A 396 10.91 -17.83 -9.71
C ILE A 396 10.20 -16.48 -9.85
N PHE A 397 10.85 -15.46 -10.41
CA PHE A 397 10.19 -14.18 -10.68
C PHE A 397 8.99 -14.32 -11.63
N SER A 398 9.13 -15.12 -12.67
CA SER A 398 8.04 -15.38 -13.62
C SER A 398 6.85 -16.07 -12.95
N LEU A 399 7.09 -17.03 -12.04
CA LEU A 399 6.03 -17.66 -11.24
C LEU A 399 5.34 -16.66 -10.30
N PHE A 400 6.07 -15.74 -9.68
CA PHE A 400 5.46 -14.67 -8.89
C PHE A 400 4.52 -13.81 -9.72
N LEU A 401 4.92 -13.40 -10.93
CA LEU A 401 4.06 -12.60 -11.81
C LEU A 401 2.80 -13.35 -12.23
N GLU A 402 2.90 -14.64 -12.56
CA GLU A 402 1.72 -15.47 -12.86
C GLU A 402 0.77 -15.53 -11.65
N MET A 403 1.30 -15.78 -10.45
CA MET A 403 0.50 -15.85 -9.22
C MET A 403 -0.16 -14.50 -8.89
N PHE A 404 0.59 -13.40 -8.94
CA PHE A 404 0.07 -12.04 -8.74
C PHE A 404 -1.06 -11.70 -9.69
N GLY A 405 -1.00 -12.20 -10.93
CA GLY A 405 -2.07 -12.08 -11.91
C GLY A 405 -3.43 -12.54 -11.40
N TYR A 406 -3.47 -13.53 -10.50
CA TYR A 406 -4.70 -14.16 -10.02
C TYR A 406 -5.14 -13.74 -8.61
N LEU A 407 -4.37 -12.91 -7.91
CA LEU A 407 -4.79 -12.37 -6.61
C LEU A 407 -6.17 -11.67 -6.72
N PRO A 408 -7.12 -11.93 -5.79
CA PRO A 408 -8.39 -11.21 -5.72
C PRO A 408 -8.20 -9.68 -5.65
N LEU A 409 -9.15 -8.90 -6.16
CA LEU A 409 -9.02 -7.44 -6.27
C LEU A 409 -9.69 -6.68 -5.11
N ALA A 410 -10.63 -7.34 -4.44
CA ALA A 410 -11.36 -6.76 -3.34
C ALA A 410 -11.87 -7.86 -2.39
N ALA A 411 -12.34 -7.44 -1.22
CA ALA A 411 -13.04 -8.27 -0.27
C ALA A 411 -14.25 -7.52 0.31
N THR A 412 -15.21 -8.28 0.83
CA THR A 412 -16.25 -7.79 1.74
C THR A 412 -16.06 -8.44 3.10
N ILE A 413 -16.27 -7.69 4.19
CA ILE A 413 -16.23 -8.19 5.56
C ILE A 413 -17.62 -8.01 6.17
N GLY A 414 -18.22 -9.13 6.61
CA GLY A 414 -19.56 -9.15 7.21
C GLY A 414 -20.63 -8.49 6.35
N ASP A 415 -20.53 -8.63 5.02
CA ASP A 415 -21.42 -8.07 4.00
C ASP A 415 -21.60 -6.54 4.00
N SER A 416 -20.86 -5.80 4.84
CA SER A 416 -21.07 -4.36 5.05
C SER A 416 -19.82 -3.52 4.80
N VAL A 417 -18.63 -4.08 5.00
CA VAL A 417 -17.36 -3.36 4.78
C VAL A 417 -16.73 -3.83 3.48
N PHE A 418 -16.53 -2.93 2.52
CA PHE A 418 -15.82 -3.23 1.28
C PHE A 418 -14.35 -2.82 1.40
N VAL A 419 -13.45 -3.73 1.02
CA VAL A 419 -12.00 -3.55 1.12
C VAL A 419 -11.37 -3.70 -0.26
N THR A 420 -10.58 -2.72 -0.68
CA THR A 420 -9.76 -2.79 -1.90
C THR A 420 -8.51 -1.94 -1.72
N HIS A 421 -7.44 -2.20 -2.47
CA HIS A 421 -6.16 -1.53 -2.23
C HIS A 421 -6.22 -0.02 -2.55
N GLY A 422 -6.55 0.30 -3.80
CA GLY A 422 -6.70 1.66 -4.31
C GLY A 422 -7.99 2.30 -3.83
N GLY A 423 -9.09 2.12 -4.55
CA GLY A 423 -10.34 2.78 -4.16
C GLY A 423 -11.50 2.48 -5.08
N LEU A 424 -12.44 3.41 -5.17
CA LEU A 424 -13.70 3.16 -5.86
C LEU A 424 -13.62 3.42 -7.36
N PRO A 425 -14.42 2.67 -8.14
CA PRO A 425 -14.60 2.97 -9.54
C PRO A 425 -15.24 4.33 -9.75
N THR A 426 -14.85 5.00 -10.84
CA THR A 426 -15.41 6.30 -11.20
C THR A 426 -16.61 6.23 -12.13
N GLU A 427 -16.96 5.04 -12.60
CA GLU A 427 -18.16 4.77 -13.38
C GLU A 427 -19.36 4.60 -12.42
N PRO A 428 -20.43 5.40 -12.57
CA PRO A 428 -21.61 5.25 -11.73
C PRO A 428 -22.29 3.89 -11.93
N GLY A 429 -22.84 3.33 -10.85
CA GLY A 429 -23.64 2.11 -10.91
C GLY A 429 -22.86 0.80 -10.96
N VAL A 430 -21.53 0.83 -10.75
CA VAL A 430 -20.75 -0.39 -10.60
C VAL A 430 -21.24 -1.17 -9.37
N THR A 431 -21.48 -2.46 -9.57
CA THR A 431 -21.97 -3.39 -8.56
C THR A 431 -20.86 -4.30 -8.05
N LEU A 432 -21.09 -4.94 -6.89
CA LEU A 432 -20.23 -6.04 -6.42
C LEU A 432 -20.17 -7.21 -7.41
N ASP A 433 -21.23 -7.45 -8.18
CA ASP A 433 -21.26 -8.50 -9.22
C ASP A 433 -20.36 -8.16 -10.41
N ASP A 434 -20.22 -6.88 -10.76
CA ASP A 434 -19.24 -6.43 -11.76
C ASP A 434 -17.81 -6.70 -11.29
N VAL A 435 -17.53 -6.48 -9.99
CA VAL A 435 -16.23 -6.82 -9.39
C VAL A 435 -15.97 -8.33 -9.46
N ARG A 436 -16.96 -9.17 -9.10
CA ARG A 436 -16.84 -10.65 -9.18
C ARG A 436 -16.49 -11.12 -10.59
N LYS A 437 -17.03 -10.47 -11.64
CA LYS A 437 -16.86 -10.84 -13.06
C LYS A 437 -15.55 -10.37 -13.69
N ILE A 438 -14.73 -9.59 -13.00
CA ILE A 438 -13.43 -9.15 -13.55
C ILE A 438 -12.59 -10.38 -13.88
N LYS A 439 -12.14 -10.48 -15.14
CA LYS A 439 -11.22 -11.52 -15.60
C LYS A 439 -9.81 -11.19 -15.12
N ARG A 440 -9.34 -11.93 -14.11
CA ARG A 440 -7.97 -11.87 -13.60
C ARG A 440 -7.03 -12.71 -14.48
N GLY A 441 -5.77 -12.84 -14.07
CA GLY A 441 -4.71 -13.52 -14.84
C GLY A 441 -3.98 -12.60 -15.83
N CYS A 442 -4.06 -11.29 -15.63
CA CYS A 442 -3.46 -10.29 -16.52
C CYS A 442 -2.85 -9.11 -15.75
N GLU A 443 -2.06 -8.29 -16.44
CA GLU A 443 -1.65 -6.97 -15.97
C GLU A 443 -2.85 -6.01 -15.99
N PRO A 444 -2.98 -5.10 -15.01
CA PRO A 444 -4.08 -4.15 -14.98
C PRO A 444 -4.06 -3.26 -16.22
N PRO A 445 -5.23 -2.95 -16.82
CA PRO A 445 -5.33 -2.02 -17.93
C PRO A 445 -5.00 -0.58 -17.49
N GLU A 446 -4.73 0.30 -18.46
CA GLU A 446 -4.48 1.73 -18.20
C GLU A 446 -5.67 2.46 -17.55
N SER A 447 -6.89 1.92 -17.68
CA SER A 447 -8.13 2.45 -17.13
C SER A 447 -9.20 1.37 -16.97
N GLY A 448 -10.25 1.67 -16.21
CA GLY A 448 -11.41 0.78 -16.01
C GLY A 448 -11.40 0.15 -14.61
N LEU A 449 -12.41 -0.66 -14.31
CA LEU A 449 -12.70 -1.14 -12.95
C LEU A 449 -11.49 -1.77 -12.24
N MET A 450 -10.77 -2.68 -12.89
CA MET A 450 -9.56 -3.29 -12.29
C MET A 450 -8.47 -2.24 -12.00
N SER A 451 -8.33 -1.22 -12.84
CA SER A 451 -7.36 -0.14 -12.64
C SER A 451 -7.79 0.76 -11.48
N ASP A 452 -9.08 1.13 -11.42
CA ASP A 452 -9.63 1.99 -10.37
C ASP A 452 -9.50 1.34 -8.98
N LEU A 453 -9.77 0.04 -8.86
CA LEU A 453 -9.60 -0.73 -7.61
C LEU A 453 -8.16 -0.75 -7.11
N LEU A 454 -7.17 -0.61 -7.99
CA LEU A 454 -5.75 -0.65 -7.62
C LEU A 454 -5.10 0.74 -7.50
N TRP A 455 -5.62 1.78 -8.15
CA TRP A 455 -4.91 3.06 -8.32
C TRP A 455 -5.68 4.32 -7.88
N SER A 456 -6.98 4.23 -7.64
CA SER A 456 -7.75 5.42 -7.29
C SER A 456 -7.49 5.88 -5.85
N ASP A 457 -7.62 7.18 -5.61
CA ASP A 457 -7.42 7.81 -4.29
C ASP A 457 -8.64 8.64 -3.87
N PRO A 458 -8.95 8.76 -2.58
CA PRO A 458 -9.96 9.69 -2.12
C PRO A 458 -9.52 11.15 -2.34
N GLN A 459 -10.49 12.05 -2.58
CA GLN A 459 -10.30 13.51 -2.52
C GLN A 459 -11.34 14.14 -1.57
N PRO A 460 -11.03 15.28 -0.92
CA PRO A 460 -11.90 15.85 0.11
C PRO A 460 -13.16 16.53 -0.47
N PHE A 461 -13.17 16.88 -1.75
CA PHE A 461 -14.28 17.59 -2.40
C PHE A 461 -15.10 16.66 -3.33
N PRO A 462 -16.40 16.93 -3.54
CA PRO A 462 -17.26 16.13 -4.40
C PRO A 462 -16.77 16.00 -5.85
N GLY A 463 -17.21 14.94 -6.53
CA GLY A 463 -16.92 14.64 -7.92
C GLY A 463 -15.67 13.79 -8.10
N LYS A 464 -15.11 13.82 -9.32
CA LYS A 464 -13.87 13.12 -9.68
C LYS A 464 -12.86 14.04 -10.32
N SER A 465 -11.58 13.78 -10.08
CA SER A 465 -10.46 14.49 -10.68
C SER A 465 -9.45 13.51 -11.29
N PRO A 466 -8.63 13.93 -12.26
CA PRO A 466 -7.47 13.14 -12.68
C PRO A 466 -6.59 12.81 -11.47
N SER A 467 -6.15 11.56 -11.35
CA SER A 467 -5.29 11.16 -10.23
C SER A 467 -3.98 11.95 -10.22
N LYS A 468 -3.57 12.36 -9.02
CA LYS A 468 -2.25 12.94 -8.77
C LYS A 468 -1.10 12.01 -9.16
N ARG A 469 -1.36 10.70 -9.23
CA ARG A 469 -0.41 9.65 -9.66
C ARG A 469 -0.26 9.58 -11.17
N GLY A 470 -1.20 10.10 -11.95
CA GLY A 470 -1.15 10.06 -13.42
C GLY A 470 -1.61 8.73 -14.05
N VAL A 471 -2.21 7.85 -13.22
CA VAL A 471 -3.01 6.66 -13.55
C VAL A 471 -4.18 6.63 -12.58
N GLY A 472 -5.38 6.24 -13.05
CA GLY A 472 -6.60 6.26 -12.26
C GLY A 472 -7.16 7.68 -12.03
N TYR A 473 -8.02 7.78 -11.02
CA TYR A 473 -8.75 9.01 -10.67
C TYR A 473 -8.77 9.24 -9.17
N SER A 474 -9.03 10.48 -8.77
CA SER A 474 -9.43 10.79 -7.40
C SER A 474 -10.95 10.85 -7.29
N PHE A 475 -11.54 10.32 -6.21
CA PHE A 475 -12.99 10.24 -5.99
C PHE A 475 -13.44 10.97 -4.71
N GLY A 476 -14.52 11.74 -4.82
CA GLY A 476 -15.10 12.52 -3.74
C GLY A 476 -16.03 11.74 -2.82
N PRO A 477 -16.49 12.38 -1.72
CA PRO A 477 -17.42 11.77 -0.76
C PRO A 477 -18.77 11.37 -1.38
N ASP A 478 -19.24 12.07 -2.41
CA ASP A 478 -20.46 11.77 -3.15
C ASP A 478 -20.37 10.45 -3.93
N ILE A 479 -19.22 10.16 -4.53
CA ILE A 479 -18.97 8.89 -5.23
C ILE A 479 -18.90 7.75 -4.21
N ALA A 480 -18.22 7.97 -3.07
CA ALA A 480 -18.15 6.99 -1.99
C ALA A 480 -19.53 6.65 -1.43
N GLU A 481 -20.32 7.67 -1.09
CA GLU A 481 -21.68 7.49 -0.60
C GLU A 481 -22.58 6.77 -1.61
N ALA A 482 -22.51 7.16 -2.90
CA ALA A 482 -23.32 6.54 -3.95
C ALA A 482 -22.98 5.05 -4.14
N PHE A 483 -21.69 4.69 -4.18
CA PHE A 483 -21.27 3.30 -4.34
C PHE A 483 -21.69 2.44 -3.14
N LEU A 484 -21.45 2.94 -1.92
CA LEU A 484 -21.79 2.22 -0.69
C LEU A 484 -23.30 2.01 -0.59
N LYS A 485 -24.10 3.06 -0.82
CA LYS A 485 -25.56 2.97 -0.80
C LYS A 485 -26.09 2.01 -1.87
N HIS A 486 -25.55 2.07 -3.08
CA HIS A 486 -26.00 1.22 -4.19
C HIS A 486 -25.77 -0.26 -3.92
N ASN A 487 -24.67 -0.60 -3.24
CA ASN A 487 -24.25 -1.96 -2.95
C ASN A 487 -24.63 -2.45 -1.54
N ASN A 488 -25.44 -1.67 -0.80
CA ASN A 488 -25.84 -1.97 0.59
C ASN A 488 -24.64 -2.16 1.55
N LEU A 489 -23.62 -1.31 1.40
CA LEU A 489 -22.42 -1.29 2.22
C LEU A 489 -22.42 -0.08 3.16
N SER A 490 -21.71 -0.18 4.28
CA SER A 490 -21.59 0.90 5.27
C SER A 490 -20.27 1.67 5.17
N LEU A 491 -19.21 1.03 4.69
CA LEU A 491 -17.83 1.50 4.83
C LEU A 491 -16.93 0.99 3.69
N LEU A 492 -16.06 1.86 3.20
CA LEU A 492 -14.90 1.53 2.37
C LEU A 492 -13.63 1.54 3.25
N VAL A 493 -12.84 0.47 3.20
CA VAL A 493 -11.47 0.42 3.71
C VAL A 493 -10.52 0.27 2.53
N ARG A 494 -9.47 1.09 2.51
CA ARG A 494 -8.44 1.08 1.48
C ARG A 494 -7.04 1.35 2.04
N SER A 495 -6.00 1.28 1.22
CA SER A 495 -4.60 1.43 1.65
C SER A 495 -3.81 2.44 0.81
N HIS A 496 -2.76 2.06 0.06
CA HIS A 496 -2.14 2.77 -1.08
C HIS A 496 -1.54 4.19 -0.85
N GLU A 497 -1.88 4.85 0.26
CA GLU A 497 -1.37 6.16 0.66
C GLU A 497 -0.80 6.08 2.05
N VAL A 498 0.47 6.47 2.19
CA VAL A 498 1.11 6.71 3.49
C VAL A 498 0.31 7.75 4.27
N LYS A 499 0.08 7.49 5.56
CA LYS A 499 -0.54 8.41 6.52
C LYS A 499 0.33 8.49 7.76
N ASP A 500 0.51 9.69 8.31
CA ASP A 500 1.41 9.94 9.45
C ASP A 500 1.09 9.05 10.66
N GLU A 501 -0.20 8.87 10.96
CA GLU A 501 -0.69 8.06 12.07
C GLU A 501 -0.98 6.59 11.68
N GLY A 502 -0.58 6.18 10.47
CA GLY A 502 -0.86 4.85 9.91
C GLY A 502 -2.29 4.67 9.42
N TYR A 503 -3.21 5.61 9.70
CA TYR A 503 -4.56 5.60 9.14
C TYR A 503 -5.14 7.01 9.02
N VAL A 504 -6.22 7.14 8.25
CA VAL A 504 -7.08 8.34 8.26
C VAL A 504 -8.53 7.94 7.99
N VAL A 505 -9.46 8.65 8.63
CA VAL A 505 -10.90 8.52 8.42
C VAL A 505 -11.39 9.74 7.63
N GLU A 506 -11.91 9.50 6.43
CA GLU A 506 -12.33 10.53 5.48
C GLU A 506 -13.83 10.38 5.11
N HIS A 507 -14.34 11.31 4.31
CA HIS A 507 -15.70 11.27 3.74
C HIS A 507 -16.80 11.03 4.79
N GLY A 508 -16.70 11.71 5.94
CA GLY A 508 -17.70 11.58 7.01
C GLY A 508 -17.73 10.18 7.67
N GLY A 509 -16.60 9.47 7.69
CA GLY A 509 -16.51 8.13 8.27
C GLY A 509 -16.83 6.99 7.31
N LYS A 510 -16.99 7.29 6.01
CA LYS A 510 -17.35 6.31 4.97
C LYS A 510 -16.14 5.74 4.23
N THR A 511 -14.99 6.39 4.32
CA THR A 511 -13.75 5.95 3.68
C THR A 511 -12.65 5.94 4.73
N ILE A 512 -11.96 4.81 4.87
CA ILE A 512 -10.80 4.67 5.76
C ILE A 512 -9.60 4.29 4.91
N THR A 513 -8.50 5.00 5.10
CA THR A 513 -7.18 4.56 4.63
C THR A 513 -6.41 3.94 5.79
N VAL A 514 -5.84 2.76 5.61
CA VAL A 514 -4.93 2.09 6.57
C VAL A 514 -3.61 1.74 5.89
N PHE A 515 -2.50 1.92 6.59
CA PHE A 515 -1.14 1.74 6.07
C PHE A 515 -0.28 1.04 7.12
N SER A 516 0.39 -0.05 6.74
CA SER A 516 1.04 -0.97 7.69
C SER A 516 2.57 -1.05 7.53
N ALA A 517 3.17 -0.06 6.85
CA ALA A 517 4.61 0.10 6.76
C ALA A 517 5.05 1.34 7.60
N PRO A 518 5.37 1.17 8.90
CA PRO A 518 5.86 2.26 9.74
C PRO A 518 7.23 2.73 9.24
N ASN A 519 7.56 4.01 9.47
CA ASN A 519 8.77 4.67 8.99
C ASN A 519 9.09 4.30 7.53
N TYR A 520 8.09 4.46 6.66
CA TYR A 520 8.14 3.94 5.30
C TYR A 520 9.44 4.33 4.59
N CYS A 521 10.10 3.34 3.98
CA CYS A 521 11.39 3.50 3.30
C CYS A 521 12.47 4.15 4.20
N ASP A 522 12.48 3.84 5.50
CA ASP A 522 13.44 4.30 6.51
C ASP A 522 13.59 5.83 6.60
N SER A 523 12.59 6.58 6.13
CA SER A 523 12.71 8.03 5.96
C SER A 523 11.44 8.84 6.23
N MET A 524 10.26 8.22 6.11
CA MET A 524 9.01 8.97 6.25
C MET A 524 8.61 9.26 7.69
N GLY A 525 9.08 8.48 8.67
CA GLY A 525 8.77 8.69 10.10
C GLY A 525 7.30 8.48 10.50
N ASN A 526 6.45 7.97 9.61
CA ASN A 526 5.05 7.66 9.90
C ASN A 526 4.90 6.45 10.84
N LYS A 527 3.78 6.36 11.55
CA LYS A 527 3.35 5.12 12.21
C LYS A 527 2.77 4.13 11.21
N GLY A 528 2.75 2.86 11.60
CA GLY A 528 1.93 1.83 10.98
C GLY A 528 0.62 1.66 11.75
N ALA A 529 -0.42 1.16 11.09
CA ALA A 529 -1.64 0.76 11.76
C ALA A 529 -2.27 -0.49 11.12
N PHE A 530 -3.13 -1.17 11.89
CA PHE A 530 -4.06 -2.18 11.41
C PHE A 530 -5.43 -2.00 12.08
N ILE A 531 -6.48 -2.56 11.48
CA ILE A 531 -7.87 -2.42 11.92
C ILE A 531 -8.41 -3.77 12.40
N HIS A 532 -9.03 -3.80 13.57
CA HIS A 532 -9.90 -4.91 13.96
C HIS A 532 -11.34 -4.63 13.60
N PHE A 533 -11.98 -5.62 12.98
CA PHE A 533 -13.43 -5.71 12.85
C PHE A 533 -13.93 -6.90 13.67
N GLU A 534 -14.82 -6.61 14.62
CA GLU A 534 -15.59 -7.61 15.37
C GLU A 534 -16.99 -7.74 14.75
N GLU A 535 -17.91 -8.42 15.43
CA GLU A 535 -19.30 -8.62 14.97
C GLU A 535 -20.05 -7.30 14.68
N ASP A 536 -19.76 -6.21 15.40
CA ASP A 536 -20.41 -4.92 15.18
C ASP A 536 -19.86 -4.14 13.98
N LEU A 537 -18.83 -4.68 13.31
CA LEU A 537 -18.13 -4.12 12.15
C LEU A 537 -17.65 -2.67 12.34
N LYS A 538 -17.47 -2.22 13.59
CA LYS A 538 -16.86 -0.92 13.86
C LYS A 538 -15.34 -1.04 13.78
N PRO A 539 -14.66 -0.14 13.05
CA PRO A 539 -13.22 -0.18 12.94
C PRO A 539 -12.55 0.18 14.27
N LYS A 540 -11.67 -0.69 14.75
CA LYS A 540 -10.81 -0.41 15.92
C LYS A 540 -9.35 -0.39 15.47
N PHE A 541 -8.71 0.77 15.57
CA PHE A 541 -7.34 0.98 15.10
C PHE A 541 -6.32 0.60 16.18
N THR A 542 -5.26 -0.08 15.77
CA THR A 542 -4.04 -0.25 16.56
C THR A 542 -2.90 0.37 15.78
N GLN A 543 -2.17 1.29 16.41
CA GLN A 543 -1.01 1.96 15.82
C GLN A 543 0.28 1.38 16.42
N TYR A 544 1.36 1.40 15.63
CA TYR A 544 2.67 0.91 16.07
C TYR A 544 3.80 1.64 15.34
N ASP A 545 4.96 1.70 15.98
CA ASP A 545 6.18 2.25 15.43
C ASP A 545 7.01 1.17 14.72
N CYS A 546 7.99 1.58 13.92
CA CYS A 546 8.88 0.65 13.21
C CYS A 546 9.81 -0.08 14.18
N VAL A 547 10.23 -1.29 13.80
CA VAL A 547 11.24 -2.06 14.54
C VAL A 547 12.59 -2.10 13.83
N PRO A 548 13.69 -2.37 14.55
CA PRO A 548 14.99 -2.57 13.92
C PRO A 548 14.99 -3.72 12.91
N HIS A 549 15.71 -3.53 11.80
CA HIS A 549 15.95 -4.55 10.78
C HIS A 549 17.44 -4.58 10.36
N PRO A 550 17.91 -5.65 9.69
CA PRO A 550 19.26 -5.69 9.15
C PRO A 550 19.56 -4.52 8.22
N ASN A 551 20.83 -4.12 8.16
CA ASN A 551 21.29 -2.95 7.43
C ASN A 551 21.34 -3.18 5.90
N ILE A 552 20.17 -3.38 5.30
CA ILE A 552 19.96 -3.39 3.85
C ILE A 552 19.02 -2.23 3.55
N ARG A 553 19.56 -1.18 2.93
CA ARG A 553 18.81 0.02 2.58
C ARG A 553 17.56 -0.31 1.75
N PRO A 554 16.48 0.49 1.82
CA PRO A 554 15.38 0.40 0.88
C PRO A 554 15.87 0.54 -0.57
N MET A 555 15.16 -0.09 -1.49
CA MET A 555 15.43 -0.07 -2.93
C MET A 555 16.82 -0.61 -3.30
N ALA A 556 17.42 -1.47 -2.47
CA ALA A 556 18.75 -2.04 -2.72
C ALA A 556 18.83 -2.81 -4.04
N TYR A 557 17.72 -3.41 -4.46
CA TYR A 557 17.60 -4.25 -5.64
C TYR A 557 16.91 -3.56 -6.84
N ALA A 558 16.49 -2.30 -6.69
CA ALA A 558 15.83 -1.55 -7.76
C ALA A 558 16.77 -1.32 -8.96
N ALA A 559 16.23 -1.41 -10.18
CA ALA A 559 17.00 -1.49 -11.42
C ALA A 559 17.86 -0.24 -11.71
N GLY A 560 19.10 -0.17 -11.19
CA GLY A 560 20.10 0.88 -11.53
C GLY A 560 19.65 2.33 -11.27
N MET A 561 18.53 2.47 -10.57
CA MET A 561 17.71 3.68 -10.52
C MET A 561 17.41 4.09 -9.08
N GLY A 562 17.96 3.39 -8.08
CA GLY A 562 17.92 3.80 -6.67
C GLY A 562 18.48 5.21 -6.39
N GLY A 563 19.22 5.80 -7.35
CA GLY A 563 19.65 7.20 -7.33
C GLY A 563 18.70 8.21 -8.02
N LEU A 564 17.55 7.80 -8.58
CA LEU A 564 16.54 8.73 -9.12
C LEU A 564 15.84 9.54 -8.04
N PHE A 565 15.62 8.89 -6.91
CA PHE A 565 14.85 9.40 -5.79
C PHE A 565 15.74 9.85 -4.64
N SER A 566 17.08 9.82 -4.81
CA SER A 566 18.04 10.46 -3.90
C SER A 566 18.21 11.93 -4.26
#